data_AF-A0A4Q3J8K7-F1
#
_entry.id   AF-A0A4Q3J8K7-F1
#
_cell.length_a   1.000
_cell.length_b   1.000
_cell.length_c   1.000
_cell.angle_alpha   90.00
_cell.angle_beta   90.00
_cell.angle_gamma   90.00
#
_symmetry.space_group_name_H-M   'P 1'
#
loop_
_entity.id
_entity.type
_entity.pdbx_description
1 polymer ?
#
loop_
_entity_poly.entity_id
_entity_poly.type
_entity_poly.pdbx_seq_one_letter_code
_entity_poly.pdbx_strand_id
1 'polypeptide(L)' 'MSKRMSKTLAAEIADRTLEVLNPANRAIALGSALRRHGFDPALAAAPQPIAERAQLIAWLLATYAAEP' A
#
# COMPACT_ATOMS: atom_id res chain seq x y z
N MET A 1 20.39 2.15 3.56
CA MET A 1 19.63 2.70 2.42
C MET A 1 18.16 2.66 2.77
N SER A 2 17.56 3.80 3.08
CA SER A 2 16.10 3.90 3.30
C SER A 2 15.39 3.58 1.99
N LYS A 3 14.63 2.49 1.96
CA LYS A 3 13.96 2.00 0.76
C LYS A 3 12.81 2.96 0.44
N ARG A 4 12.94 3.74 -0.63
CA ARG A 4 11.89 4.65 -1.11
C ARG A 4 10.94 3.90 -2.03
N MET A 5 9.65 4.15 -1.86
CA MET A 5 8.63 3.59 -2.73
C MET A 5 8.52 4.38 -4.04
N SER A 6 8.67 3.70 -5.17
CA SER A 6 8.44 4.30 -6.49
C SER A 6 6.95 4.32 -6.83
N LYS A 7 6.55 5.23 -7.74
CA LYS A 7 5.17 5.30 -8.25
C LYS A 7 4.71 3.99 -8.90
N THR A 8 5.60 3.31 -9.61
CA THR A 8 5.32 2.00 -10.22
C THR A 8 5.04 0.95 -9.14
N LEU A 9 5.88 0.87 -8.11
CA LEU A 9 5.71 -0.09 -7.04
C LEU A 9 4.44 0.19 -6.22
N ALA A 10 4.11 1.47 -5.98
CA ALA A 10 2.86 1.85 -5.32
C ALA A 10 1.63 1.40 -6.13
N ALA A 11 1.66 1.56 -7.46
CA ALA A 11 0.60 1.07 -8.33
C ALA A 11 0.46 -0.46 -8.27
N GLU A 12 1.57 -1.20 -8.35
CA GLU A 12 1.55 -2.66 -8.28
C GLU A 12 0.99 -3.20 -6.95
N ILE A 13 1.38 -2.60 -5.82
CA ILE A 13 0.84 -2.98 -4.51
C ILE A 13 -0.65 -2.65 -4.42
N ALA A 14 -1.07 -1.50 -4.97
CA ALA A 14 -2.48 -1.12 -4.96
C ALA A 14 -3.35 -2.06 -5.79
N ASP A 15 -2.93 -2.40 -7.02
CA ASP A 15 -3.64 -3.35 -7.88
C ASP A 15 -3.77 -4.72 -7.19
N ARG A 16 -2.67 -5.29 -6.69
CA ARG A 16 -2.70 -6.58 -5.96
C ARG A 16 -3.59 -6.57 -4.73
N THR A 17 -3.68 -5.44 -4.05
CA THR A 17 -4.54 -5.29 -2.88
C THR A 17 -6.02 -5.28 -3.28
N LEU A 18 -6.35 -4.65 -4.40
CA LEU A 18 -7.74 -4.53 -4.88
C LEU A 18 -8.25 -5.77 -5.63
N GLU A 19 -7.35 -6.61 -6.15
CA GLU A 19 -7.69 -7.95 -6.66
C GLU A 19 -8.32 -8.85 -5.59
N VAL A 20 -8.09 -8.56 -4.30
CA VAL A 20 -8.74 -9.29 -3.21
C VAL A 20 -10.23 -8.95 -3.15
N LEU A 21 -11.05 -9.93 -3.54
CA LEU A 21 -12.50 -9.81 -3.63
C LEU A 21 -13.17 -9.48 -2.30
N ASN A 22 -12.70 -10.10 -1.19
CA ASN A 22 -13.25 -9.83 0.12
C ASN A 22 -12.62 -8.54 0.71
N PRO A 23 -13.38 -7.44 0.87
CA PRO A 23 -12.85 -6.17 1.36
C PRO A 23 -12.26 -6.27 2.78
N ALA A 24 -12.74 -7.19 3.62
CA ALA A 24 -12.19 -7.42 4.95
C ALA A 24 -10.74 -7.95 4.92
N ASN A 25 -10.37 -8.64 3.84
CA ASN A 25 -9.03 -9.24 3.69
C ASN A 25 -8.03 -8.28 3.02
N ARG A 26 -8.48 -7.15 2.46
CA ARG A 26 -7.61 -6.21 1.74
C ARG A 26 -6.54 -5.60 2.63
N ALA A 27 -6.85 -5.32 3.89
CA ALA A 27 -5.85 -4.80 4.85
C ALA A 27 -4.73 -5.83 5.12
N ILE A 28 -5.08 -7.11 5.22
CA ILE A 28 -4.12 -8.21 5.43
C ILE A 28 -3.25 -8.39 4.17
N ALA A 29 -3.86 -8.33 2.98
CA ALA A 29 -3.16 -8.42 1.71
C ALA A 29 -2.19 -7.25 1.49
N LEU A 30 -2.62 -6.02 1.78
CA LEU A 30 -1.80 -4.82 1.74
C LEU A 30 -0.58 -4.96 2.67
N GLY A 31 -0.81 -5.34 3.93
CA GLY A 31 0.28 -5.52 4.90
C GLY A 31 1.28 -6.59 4.47
N SER A 32 0.78 -7.66 3.86
CA SER A 32 1.63 -8.73 3.31
C SER A 32 2.44 -8.27 2.11
N ALA A 33 1.84 -7.50 1.20
CA ALA A 33 2.54 -6.93 0.05
C ALA A 33 3.65 -5.96 0.49
N LEU A 34 3.35 -5.05 1.43
CA LEU A 34 4.33 -4.11 1.99
C LEU A 34 5.53 -4.83 2.60
N ARG A 35 5.29 -5.84 3.45
CA ARG A 35 6.38 -6.64 4.07
C ARG A 35 7.25 -7.36 3.03
N ARG A 36 6.65 -7.94 1.98
CA ARG A 36 7.40 -8.59 0.89
C ARG A 36 8.33 -7.62 0.17
N HIS A 37 7.94 -6.36 0.06
CA HIS A 37 8.77 -5.32 -0.53
C HIS A 37 9.69 -4.63 0.49
N GLY A 38 9.69 -5.06 1.76
CA GLY A 38 10.57 -4.54 2.81
C GLY A 38 10.09 -3.22 3.42
N PHE A 39 8.81 -2.89 3.30
CA PHE A 39 8.17 -1.76 3.98
C PHE A 39 7.49 -2.23 5.25
N ASP A 40 7.56 -1.40 6.29
CA ASP A 40 6.78 -1.62 7.52
C ASP A 40 5.31 -1.27 7.26
N PRO A 41 4.35 -2.18 7.49
CA PRO A 41 2.96 -1.93 7.14
C PRO A 41 2.25 -1.06 8.18
N ALA A 42 2.20 0.25 7.91
CA ALA A 42 1.47 1.24 8.71
C ALA A 42 -0.07 1.17 8.51
N LEU A 43 -0.68 0.01 8.71
CA LEU A 43 -2.10 -0.23 8.40
C LEU A 43 -3.08 0.66 9.18
N ALA A 44 -2.68 1.18 10.34
CA ALA A 44 -3.51 2.07 11.16
C ALA A 44 -3.82 3.41 10.48
N ALA A 45 -2.97 3.86 9.55
CA ALA A 45 -3.15 5.11 8.81
C ALA A 45 -3.66 4.87 7.38
N ALA A 46 -3.84 3.62 6.96
CA ALA A 46 -4.31 3.31 5.62
C ALA A 46 -5.78 3.71 5.45
N PRO A 47 -6.19 4.16 4.25
CA PRO A 47 -7.58 4.53 3.99
C PRO A 47 -8.50 3.32 4.19
N GLN A 48 -9.56 3.50 4.96
CA GLN A 48 -10.61 2.49 5.19
C GLN A 48 -11.96 3.03 4.67
N PRO A 49 -12.70 2.26 3.84
CA PRO A 49 -12.31 0.96 3.29
C PRO A 49 -11.26 1.10 2.18
N ILE A 50 -10.40 0.07 2.02
CA ILE A 50 -9.47 -0.03 0.89
C ILE A 50 -10.29 -0.41 -0.37
N ALA A 51 -10.85 0.59 -1.03
CA ALA A 51 -11.72 0.41 -2.20
C ALA A 51 -11.22 1.18 -3.43
N GLU A 52 -10.53 2.31 -3.22
CA GLU A 52 -10.12 3.19 -4.30
C GLU A 52 -8.62 3.08 -4.59
N ARG A 53 -8.30 2.75 -5.84
CA ARG A 53 -6.92 2.60 -6.32
C ARG A 53 -6.12 3.88 -6.19
N ALA A 54 -6.69 5.01 -6.61
CA ALA A 54 -6.01 6.30 -6.59
C ALA A 54 -5.69 6.75 -5.15
N GLN A 55 -6.64 6.59 -4.23
CA GLN A 55 -6.43 6.91 -2.81
C GLN A 55 -5.35 6.03 -2.18
N LEU A 56 -5.36 4.72 -2.48
CA LEU A 56 -4.36 3.80 -1.97
C LEU A 56 -2.95 4.13 -2.48
N ILE A 57 -2.79 4.45 -3.77
CA ILE A 57 -1.51 4.85 -4.35
C ILE A 57 -1.03 6.17 -3.73
N ALA A 58 -1.91 7.16 -3.58
CA ALA A 58 -1.57 8.43 -2.95
C ALA A 58 -1.09 8.24 -1.51
N TRP A 59 -1.78 7.39 -0.74
CA TRP A 59 -1.36 7.01 0.61
C TRP A 59 -0.01 6.31 0.62
N LEU A 60 0.18 5.28 -0.22
CA LEU A 60 1.45 4.53 -0.33
C LEU A 60 2.64 5.45 -0.61
N LEU A 61 2.47 6.42 -1.52
CA LEU A 61 3.50 7.39 -1.83
C LEU A 61 3.72 8.39 -0.69
N ALA A 62 2.65 8.92 -0.08
CA ALA A 62 2.78 9.82 1.05
C ALA A 62 3.47 9.16 2.26
N THR A 63 3.22 7.86 2.48
CA THR A 63 3.76 7.12 3.63
C THR A 63 5.17 6.58 3.38
N TYR A 64 5.49 6.10 2.17
CA TYR A 64 6.75 5.38 1.90
C TYR A 64 7.63 5.99 0.81
N ALA A 65 7.18 7.05 0.12
CA ALA A 65 8.01 7.80 -0.83
C ALA A 65 8.69 9.02 -0.21
N ALA A 66 8.40 9.36 1.05
CA ALA A 66 9.03 10.48 1.74
C ALA A 66 10.55 10.24 1.88
N GLU A 67 11.34 11.15 1.29
CA GLU A 67 11.86 12.32 2.05
C GLU A 67 12.46 13.35 1.06
N PRO A 68 12.53 14.63 1.45
CA PRO A 68 13.81 15.30 1.62
C PRO A 68 14.38 15.02 3.01
#